data_AF-A0A4U8RXG1-F1
#
_entry.id   AF-A0A4U8RXG1-F1
#
_cell.length_a   1.000
_cell.length_b   1.000
_cell.length_c   1.000
_cell.angle_alpha   90.00
_cell.angle_beta   90.00
_cell.angle_gamma   90.00
#
_symmetry.space_group_name_H-M   'P 1'
#
loop_
_entity.id
_entity.type
_entity.pdbx_description
1 polymer ?
#
loop_
_entity_poly.entity_id
_entity_poly.type
_entity_poly.pdbx_seq_one_letter_code
_entity_poly.pdbx_strand_id
1 'polypeptide(L)'
;MMVSKSLLFGTLLGAVLLAGCSNNVARFSVATTGSLPVKMEKTDKTVKGKDCITSILFWDVGNTQNRISGAVANALDVAAKQGLPSDALQNVNISYSTWSVVLFGRNCYTATGQPVTVK
;
A
#
# COMPACT_ATOMS: atom_id res chain seq x y z
N MET A 1 36.55 -1.35 -26.48
CA MET A 1 35.29 -2.12 -26.48
C MET A 1 34.16 -1.22 -26.95
N MET A 2 33.75 -1.32 -28.22
CA MET A 2 32.57 -0.63 -28.73
C MET A 2 31.32 -1.38 -28.23
N VAL A 3 30.73 -0.90 -27.14
CA VAL A 3 29.39 -1.34 -26.76
C VAL A 3 28.46 -0.89 -27.90
N SER A 4 27.97 -1.85 -28.68
CA SER A 4 27.05 -1.58 -29.78
C SER A 4 25.87 -0.75 -29.27
N LYS A 5 25.54 0.34 -29.96
CA LYS A 5 24.39 1.21 -29.64
C LYS A 5 23.08 0.40 -29.51
N SER A 6 22.96 -0.74 -30.20
CA SER A 6 21.82 -1.65 -30.10
C SER A 6 21.71 -2.37 -28.75
N LEU A 7 22.83 -2.65 -28.08
CA LEU A 7 22.86 -3.36 -26.80
C LEU A 7 22.49 -2.42 -25.65
N LEU A 8 22.90 -1.15 -25.75
CA LEU A 8 22.45 -0.07 -24.86
C LEU A 8 20.96 0.25 -25.06
N PHE A 9 20.46 0.22 -26.29
CA PHE A 9 19.03 0.42 -26.57
C PHE A 9 18.17 -0.74 -26.03
N GLY A 10 18.65 -1.98 -26.17
CA GLY A 10 17.96 -3.17 -25.68
C GLY A 10 17.87 -3.22 -24.15
N THR A 11 18.94 -2.82 -23.44
CA THR A 11 18.91 -2.73 -21.97
C THR A 11 18.07 -1.55 -21.48
N LEU A 12 18.05 -0.42 -22.20
CA LEU A 12 17.19 0.71 -21.86
C LEU A 12 15.70 0.36 -22.01
N LEU A 13 15.32 -0.28 -23.13
CA LEU A 13 13.93 -0.75 -23.32
C LEU A 13 13.56 -1.83 -22.29
N GLY A 14 14.45 -2.78 -22.01
CA GLY A 14 14.21 -3.82 -21.01
C GLY A 14 14.01 -3.27 -19.60
N ALA A 15 14.75 -2.22 -19.23
CA ALA A 15 14.61 -1.55 -17.94
C ALA A 15 13.30 -0.76 -17.82
N VAL A 16 12.83 -0.14 -18.91
CA VAL A 16 11.52 0.57 -18.93
C VAL A 16 10.36 -0.42 -18.80
N LEU A 17 10.48 -1.61 -19.39
CA LEU A 17 9.42 -2.63 -19.34
C LEU A 17 9.29 -3.35 -17.99
N LEU A 18 10.29 -3.23 -17.10
CA LEU A 18 10.32 -3.84 -15.76
C LEU A 18 10.44 -2.78 -14.65
N ALA A 19 9.81 -1.62 -14.86
CA ALA A 19 9.82 -0.54 -13.88
C ALA A 19 8.94 -0.88 -12.66
N GLY A 20 9.58 -1.14 -11.53
CA GLY A 20 8.94 -1.21 -10.21
C GLY A 20 9.26 0.05 -9.41
N CYS A 21 8.24 0.82 -9.01
CA CYS A 21 8.41 2.00 -8.17
C CYS A 21 7.73 1.78 -6.81
N SER A 22 8.43 2.07 -5.73
CA SER A 22 7.88 2.04 -4.37
C SER A 22 8.15 3.38 -3.70
N ASN A 23 7.09 4.10 -3.35
CA ASN A 23 7.14 5.42 -2.74
C ASN A 23 6.33 5.46 -1.46
N ASN A 24 6.79 6.22 -0.46
CA ASN A 24 5.93 6.59 0.67
C ASN A 24 5.04 7.75 0.21
N VAL A 25 3.72 7.57 0.29
CA VAL A 25 2.75 8.54 -0.24
C VAL A 25 2.28 9.50 0.83
N ALA A 26 2.06 9.01 2.05
CA ALA A 26 1.55 9.85 3.13
C ALA A 26 1.91 9.28 4.51
N ARG A 27 2.02 10.19 5.49
CA ARG A 27 2.15 9.86 6.91
C ARG A 27 1.06 10.59 7.69
N PHE A 28 0.33 9.86 8.51
CA PHE A 28 -0.73 10.39 9.35
C PHE A 28 -0.45 10.05 10.83
N SER A 29 -0.70 11.00 11.72
CA SER A 29 -0.60 10.72 13.17
C SER A 29 -1.71 9.78 13.64
N VAL A 30 -2.91 9.91 13.06
CA VAL A 30 -4.09 9.07 13.32
C VAL A 30 -4.84 8.90 12.00
N ALA A 31 -5.25 7.68 11.65
CA ALA A 31 -6.19 7.42 10.56
C ALA A 31 -7.24 6.38 10.98
N THR A 32 -8.49 6.62 10.59
CA THR A 32 -9.65 5.77 10.89
C THR A 32 -10.69 5.96 9.80
N THR A 33 -11.56 4.96 9.63
CA THR A 33 -12.73 5.05 8.75
C THR A 33 -13.99 5.52 9.48
N GLY A 34 -13.91 5.82 10.79
CA GLY A 34 -15.04 6.29 11.63
C GLY A 34 -14.71 7.52 12.48
N SER A 35 -15.66 7.96 13.30
CA SER A 35 -15.48 9.08 14.25
C SER A 35 -14.87 8.59 15.56
N LEU A 36 -13.77 9.20 16.03
CA LEU A 36 -13.09 8.79 17.27
C LEU A 36 -13.21 9.82 18.39
N PRO A 37 -13.63 9.40 19.60
CA PRO A 37 -13.37 10.09 20.85
C PRO A 37 -11.86 10.19 21.19
N VAL A 38 -11.49 11.19 22.00
CA VAL A 38 -10.12 11.71 22.16
C VAL A 38 -9.16 10.80 22.95
N LYS A 39 -9.64 9.71 23.57
CA LYS A 39 -8.81 8.82 24.40
C LYS A 39 -8.42 7.55 23.65
N MET A 40 -7.12 7.38 23.46
CA MET A 40 -6.55 6.29 22.67
C MET A 40 -5.66 5.42 23.55
N GLU A 41 -5.98 4.14 23.67
CA GLU A 41 -5.09 3.17 24.33
C GLU A 41 -4.12 2.62 23.29
N LYS A 42 -2.81 2.86 23.49
CA LYS A 42 -1.77 2.50 22.53
C LYS A 42 -1.39 1.03 22.68
N THR A 43 -1.19 0.37 21.55
CA THR A 43 -0.51 -0.93 21.47
C THR A 43 0.84 -0.75 20.79
N ASP A 44 1.88 -1.39 21.32
CA ASP A 44 3.24 -1.31 20.74
C ASP A 44 3.38 -2.11 19.43
N LYS A 45 2.42 -2.99 19.14
CA LYS A 45 2.40 -3.79 17.92
C LYS A 45 1.98 -2.95 16.73
N THR A 46 2.57 -3.21 15.58
CA THR A 46 2.24 -2.55 14.32
C THR A 46 1.51 -3.54 13.41
N VAL A 47 0.41 -3.10 12.81
CA VAL A 47 -0.37 -3.88 11.84
C VAL A 47 -0.23 -3.31 10.44
N LYS A 48 -0.46 -4.18 9.45
CA LYS A 48 -0.27 -3.86 8.04
C LYS A 48 -1.46 -4.36 7.22
N GLY A 49 -2.03 -3.47 6.44
CA GLY A 49 -3.09 -3.76 5.48
C GLY A 49 -2.68 -3.32 4.09
N LYS A 50 -3.12 -4.07 3.08
CA LYS A 50 -2.81 -3.79 1.68
C LYS A 50 -4.09 -3.79 0.84
N ASP A 51 -4.16 -2.89 -0.12
CA ASP A 51 -5.22 -2.87 -1.13
C ASP A 51 -4.60 -2.71 -2.53
N CYS A 52 -4.79 -3.72 -3.38
CA CYS A 52 -4.13 -3.86 -4.68
C CYS A 52 -5.15 -3.92 -5.82
N ILE A 53 -4.81 -3.32 -6.96
CA ILE A 53 -5.45 -3.62 -8.24
C ILE A 53 -4.42 -4.36 -9.06
N THR A 54 -4.91 -5.34 -9.80
CA THR A 54 -4.16 -6.03 -10.83
C THR A 54 -4.69 -5.56 -12.19
N SER A 55 -3.81 -4.96 -12.97
CA SER A 55 -4.09 -4.55 -14.34
C SER A 55 -3.69 -5.69 -15.27
N ILE A 56 -4.61 -6.16 -16.10
CA ILE A 56 -4.36 -7.16 -17.13
C ILE A 56 -4.79 -6.56 -18.47
N LEU A 57 -3.83 -6.37 -19.36
CA LEU A 57 -4.02 -5.66 -20.63
C LEU A 57 -4.60 -4.25 -20.41
N PHE A 58 -5.90 -4.08 -20.64
CA PHE A 58 -6.64 -2.82 -20.49
C PHE A 58 -7.66 -2.87 -19.34
N TRP A 59 -7.71 -3.98 -18.59
CA TRP A 59 -8.71 -4.21 -17.56
C TRP A 59 -8.07 -4.16 -16.17
N ASP A 60 -8.63 -3.34 -15.31
CA ASP A 60 -8.26 -3.25 -13.90
C ASP A 60 -9.17 -4.14 -13.06
N VAL A 61 -8.59 -5.11 -12.37
CA VAL A 61 -9.29 -6.03 -11.47
C VAL A 61 -8.91 -5.69 -10.03
N GLY A 62 -9.90 -5.27 -9.24
CA GLY A 62 -9.75 -4.95 -7.82
C GLY A 62 -10.49 -3.68 -7.43
N ASN A 63 -10.14 -3.14 -6.27
CA ASN A 63 -10.75 -1.91 -5.78
C ASN A 63 -10.16 -0.69 -6.50
N THR A 64 -10.91 -0.07 -7.40
CA THR A 64 -10.48 1.10 -8.17
C THR A 64 -10.64 2.41 -7.41
N GLN A 65 -11.41 2.44 -6.32
CA GLN A 65 -11.75 3.65 -5.57
C GLN A 65 -11.42 3.50 -4.08
N ASN A 66 -11.04 4.58 -3.39
CA ASN A 66 -10.83 4.59 -1.93
C ASN A 66 -9.84 3.54 -1.39
N ARG A 67 -8.80 3.22 -2.15
CA ARG A 67 -7.83 2.15 -1.85
C ARG A 67 -6.96 2.40 -0.63
N ILE A 68 -6.74 3.67 -0.32
CA ILE A 68 -6.09 4.08 0.92
C ILE A 68 -6.95 3.67 2.11
N SER A 69 -8.25 3.98 2.05
CA SER A 69 -9.23 3.56 3.07
C SER A 69 -9.35 2.05 3.14
N GLY A 70 -9.34 1.35 1.99
CA GLY A 70 -9.30 -0.12 1.94
C GLY A 70 -8.05 -0.72 2.59
N ALA A 71 -6.88 -0.12 2.36
CA ALA A 71 -5.64 -0.55 3.00
C ALA A 71 -5.66 -0.33 4.53
N VAL A 72 -6.25 0.77 5.00
CA VAL A 72 -6.46 1.04 6.43
C VAL A 72 -7.46 0.05 7.03
N ALA A 73 -8.60 -0.17 6.38
CA ALA A 73 -9.61 -1.15 6.82
C ALA A 73 -9.02 -2.56 6.92
N ASN A 74 -8.25 -2.99 5.91
CA ASN A 74 -7.55 -4.28 5.95
C ASN A 74 -6.52 -4.36 7.07
N ALA A 75 -5.88 -3.25 7.45
CA ALA A 75 -4.94 -3.23 8.58
C ALA A 75 -5.69 -3.39 9.91
N LEU A 76 -6.85 -2.75 10.06
CA LEU A 76 -7.72 -2.89 11.24
C LEU A 76 -8.33 -4.29 11.33
N ASP A 77 -8.74 -4.88 10.21
CA ASP A 77 -9.23 -6.28 10.16
C ASP A 77 -8.13 -7.27 10.59
N VAL A 78 -6.87 -7.04 10.15
CA VAL A 78 -5.72 -7.81 10.63
C VAL A 78 -5.50 -7.63 12.14
N ALA A 79 -5.68 -6.42 12.66
CA ALA A 79 -5.58 -6.15 14.10
C ALA A 79 -6.67 -6.91 14.89
N ALA A 80 -7.92 -6.83 14.43
CA ALA A 80 -9.06 -7.51 15.03
C ALA A 80 -8.86 -9.04 15.06
N LYS A 81 -8.39 -9.63 13.96
CA LYS A 81 -8.06 -11.06 13.86
C LYS A 81 -6.93 -11.50 14.80
N GLN A 82 -6.04 -10.58 15.17
CA GLN A 82 -4.97 -10.82 16.13
C GLN A 82 -5.40 -10.56 17.59
N GLY A 83 -6.66 -10.22 17.83
CA GLY A 83 -7.16 -9.82 19.15
C GLY A 83 -6.56 -8.50 19.64
N LEU A 84 -6.07 -7.66 18.72
CA LEU A 84 -5.55 -6.33 19.00
C LEU A 84 -6.67 -5.29 18.87
N PRO A 85 -6.46 -4.07 19.41
CA PRO A 85 -7.36 -2.96 19.18
C PRO A 85 -7.65 -2.75 17.69
N SER A 86 -8.83 -2.26 17.30
CA SER A 86 -9.18 -2.15 15.87
C SER A 86 -10.07 -0.96 15.52
N ASP A 87 -10.18 0.04 16.40
CA ASP A 87 -11.01 1.22 16.16
C ASP A 87 -10.29 2.26 15.29
N ALA A 88 -8.97 2.36 15.42
CA ALA A 88 -8.15 3.26 14.63
C ALA A 88 -6.69 2.81 14.52
N LEU A 89 -5.95 3.46 13.61
CA LEU A 89 -4.50 3.34 13.50
C LEU A 89 -3.83 4.65 13.91
N GLN A 90 -2.76 4.57 14.70
CA GLN A 90 -1.82 5.66 14.96
C GLN A 90 -0.51 5.49 14.20
N ASN A 91 0.22 6.58 14.01
CA ASN A 91 1.52 6.60 13.33
C ASN A 91 1.47 5.89 11.97
N VAL A 92 0.42 6.20 11.21
CA VAL A 92 0.10 5.52 9.96
C VAL A 92 1.06 5.96 8.89
N ASN A 93 1.76 5.02 8.29
CA ASN A 93 2.54 5.20 7.08
C ASN A 93 1.82 4.51 5.91
N ILE A 94 1.57 5.27 4.85
CA ILE A 94 1.00 4.76 3.61
C ILE A 94 2.08 4.73 2.55
N SER A 95 2.40 3.52 2.09
CA SER A 95 3.29 3.32 0.95
C SER A 95 2.51 2.83 -0.26
N TYR A 96 2.99 3.22 -1.42
CA TYR A 96 2.51 2.80 -2.72
C TYR A 96 3.61 2.03 -3.41
N SER A 97 3.30 0.84 -3.87
CA SER A 97 4.18 0.03 -4.70
C SER A 97 3.48 -0.31 -5.99
N THR A 98 4.13 -0.08 -7.12
CA THR A 98 3.65 -0.48 -8.43
C THR A 98 4.72 -1.29 -9.14
N TRP A 99 4.29 -2.31 -9.86
CA TRP A 99 5.12 -2.99 -10.84
C TRP A 99 4.27 -3.23 -12.09
N SER A 100 4.94 -3.24 -13.23
CA SER A 100 4.31 -3.61 -14.49
C SER A 100 5.30 -4.37 -15.35
N VAL A 101 4.81 -5.38 -16.06
CA VAL A 101 5.50 -6.16 -17.07
C VAL A 101 4.58 -6.24 -18.27
N VAL A 102 4.86 -5.46 -19.32
CA VAL A 102 4.22 -5.42 -20.66
C VAL A 102 2.67 -5.45 -20.67
N LEU A 103 2.05 -6.56 -20.29
CA LEU A 103 0.60 -6.81 -20.30
C LEU A 103 0.00 -7.04 -18.91
N PHE A 104 0.82 -7.05 -17.85
CA PHE A 104 0.40 -7.27 -16.48
C PHE A 104 0.98 -6.19 -15.58
N GLY A 105 0.14 -5.61 -14.74
CA GLY A 105 0.53 -4.63 -13.75
C GLY A 105 -0.11 -4.94 -12.41
N ARG A 106 0.53 -4.50 -11.36
CA ARG A 106 -0.08 -4.46 -10.04
C ARG A 106 0.37 -3.22 -9.32
N ASN A 107 -0.60 -2.46 -8.84
CA ASN A 107 -0.37 -1.34 -7.95
C ASN A 107 -0.98 -1.69 -6.59
N CYS A 108 -0.36 -1.25 -5.51
CA CYS A 108 -0.81 -1.55 -4.16
C CYS A 108 -0.60 -0.34 -3.26
N TYR A 109 -1.63 0.01 -2.50
CA TYR A 109 -1.48 0.85 -1.32
C TYR A 109 -1.30 -0.06 -0.11
N THR A 110 -0.38 0.32 0.77
CA THR A 110 -0.07 -0.41 2.00
C THR A 110 -0.16 0.58 3.15
N ALA A 111 -1.09 0.35 4.07
CA ALA A 111 -1.17 1.09 5.33
C ALA A 111 -0.46 0.30 6.42
N THR A 112 0.44 0.95 7.14
CA THR A 112 1.14 0.38 8.30
C THR A 112 0.96 1.32 9.48
N GLY A 113 0.51 0.84 10.63
CA GLY A 113 0.28 1.68 11.79
C GLY A 113 0.03 0.88 13.06
N GLN A 114 0.00 1.57 14.20
CA GLN A 114 -0.28 0.97 15.50
C GLN A 114 -1.79 0.93 15.72
N PRO A 115 -2.40 -0.25 15.91
CA PRO A 115 -3.81 -0.31 16.23
C PRO A 115 -4.07 0.28 17.60
N VAL A 116 -5.15 1.04 17.73
CA VAL A 116 -5.61 1.61 19.00
C VAL A 116 -7.11 1.43 19.14
N THR A 117 -7.55 1.35 20.40
CA THR A 117 -8.97 1.29 20.74
C THR A 117 -9.36 2.59 21.39
N VAL A 118 -10.58 3.01 21.08
CA VAL A 118 -11.21 4.14 21.74
C VAL A 118 -11.94 3.62 22.97
N LYS A 119 -11.64 4.23 24.13
CA LYS A 119 -12.43 4.08 25.35
C LYS A 119 -13.22 5.35 25.64
#